data_AF-A0AAQ3XNX4-F1
#
_entry.id   AF-A0AAQ3XNX4-F1
#
_cell.length_a   1.000
_cell.length_b   1.000
_cell.length_c   1.000
_cell.angle_alpha   90.00
_cell.angle_beta   90.00
_cell.angle_gamma   90.00
#
_symmetry.space_group_name_H-M   'P 1'
#
loop_
_entity.id
_entity.type
_entity.pdbx_description
1 polymer ?
#
loop_
_entity_poly.entity_id
_entity_poly.type
_entity_poly.pdbx_seq_one_letter_code
_entity_poly.pdbx_strand_id
1 'polypeptide(L)'
;MRCWRISRGSVSEHLIAIGGDDTLSYADKLNGRGVKIIAIPKTMDNDVRNTEYCIGFSTAITRASDAIQRQRTTVGSHERIGIFRVFGRDAGFTALYTAYATSIRCAIPEYKVNLDKLIQLLLDDKHRNPSNYALIVLSEGAEWEGYKVQEFGEPDAYGHRRKASVAEAFADEIKRRTGEETIVSDLTYDLRSGDPDFIDKLVALTFGNMAYDAILEGKTGLMSALVEGRYDLVPIPDAKLGPRKLDVASAYNTERYRPLYSNKRGLPIFLNRAF
;
A
#
# COMPACT_ATOMS: atom_id res chain seq x y z
N MET A 1 2.87 18.37 -0.67
CA MET A 1 1.59 18.92 -0.19
C MET A 1 0.95 19.67 -1.34
N ARG A 2 -0.24 19.26 -1.83
CA ARG A 2 -1.02 20.07 -2.77
C ARG A 2 -2.18 20.65 -1.98
N CYS A 3 -2.18 21.96 -1.80
CA CYS A 3 -3.29 22.70 -1.19
C CYS A 3 -3.99 23.49 -2.29
N TRP A 4 -5.32 23.39 -2.33
CA TRP A 4 -6.15 24.29 -3.13
C TRP A 4 -6.76 25.34 -2.20
N ARG A 5 -6.61 26.61 -2.59
CA ARG A 5 -7.24 27.75 -1.94
C ARG A 5 -8.40 28.21 -2.81
N ILE A 6 -9.60 28.25 -2.26
CA ILE A 6 -10.79 28.76 -2.94
C ILE A 6 -11.18 30.07 -2.26
N SER A 7 -11.12 31.18 -3.01
CA SER A 7 -11.57 32.50 -2.55
C SER A 7 -12.53 33.12 -3.58
N ARG A 8 -13.79 33.31 -3.21
CA ARG A 8 -14.74 34.25 -3.84
C ARG A 8 -15.47 34.99 -2.72
N GLY A 9 -15.77 36.27 -2.95
CA GLY A 9 -16.15 37.26 -1.93
C GLY A 9 -17.09 36.79 -0.79
N SER A 10 -16.93 37.41 0.39
CA SER A 10 -17.63 37.13 1.67
C SER A 10 -17.60 35.70 2.22
N VAL A 11 -17.20 34.69 1.45
CA VAL A 11 -17.00 33.31 1.93
C VAL A 11 -15.62 33.21 2.62
N SER A 12 -15.59 32.73 3.86
CA SER A 12 -14.33 32.51 4.60
C SER A 12 -13.40 31.57 3.83
N GLU A 13 -12.09 31.84 3.89
CA GLU A 13 -11.10 31.01 3.20
C GLU A 13 -11.10 29.57 3.74
N HIS A 14 -11.34 28.60 2.85
CA HIS A 14 -11.19 27.18 3.15
C HIS A 14 -9.91 26.63 2.51
N LEU A 15 -9.28 25.70 3.21
CA LEU A 15 -8.13 24.95 2.74
C LEU A 15 -8.51 23.49 2.50
N ILE A 16 -8.33 23.01 1.28
CA ILE A 16 -8.48 21.58 0.99
C ILE A 16 -7.13 20.90 1.14
N ALA A 17 -7.02 20.01 2.13
CA ALA A 17 -5.81 19.24 2.40
C ALA A 17 -5.87 17.86 1.73
N ILE A 18 -4.95 17.59 0.79
CA ILE A 18 -4.90 16.31 0.06
C ILE A 18 -3.59 15.59 0.37
N GLY A 19 -3.66 14.47 1.08
CA GLY A 19 -2.48 13.71 1.48
C GLY A 19 -2.77 12.51 2.37
N GLY A 20 -1.72 11.80 2.76
CA GLY A 20 -1.77 10.74 3.77
C GLY A 20 -1.52 11.31 5.17
N ASP A 21 -1.19 10.42 6.11
CA ASP A 21 -1.10 10.69 7.55
C ASP A 21 -0.36 11.98 7.91
N ASP A 22 0.83 12.22 7.35
CA ASP A 22 1.58 13.45 7.64
C ASP A 22 0.76 14.70 7.31
N THR A 23 0.16 14.75 6.12
CA THR A 23 -0.61 15.92 5.67
C THR A 23 -1.86 16.09 6.51
N LEU A 24 -2.55 14.98 6.81
CA LEU A 24 -3.76 14.99 7.61
C LEU A 24 -3.49 15.39 9.06
N SER A 25 -2.32 15.03 9.61
CA SER A 25 -1.90 15.44 10.96
C SER A 25 -1.72 16.96 11.07
N TYR A 26 -1.16 17.60 10.05
CA TYR A 26 -1.05 19.06 10.00
C TYR A 26 -2.42 19.69 9.78
N ALA A 27 -3.27 19.06 8.96
CA ALA A 27 -4.62 19.53 8.67
C ALA A 27 -5.48 19.57 9.95
N ASP A 28 -5.46 18.50 10.74
CA ASP A 28 -6.15 18.43 12.03
C ASP A 28 -5.66 19.53 13.01
N LYS A 29 -4.34 19.65 13.18
CA LYS A 29 -3.74 20.69 14.05
C LYS A 29 -4.09 22.11 13.63
N LEU A 30 -4.10 22.39 12.33
CA LEU A 30 -4.48 23.71 11.81
C LEU A 30 -5.98 23.96 12.00
N ASN A 31 -6.81 22.93 11.86
CA ASN A 31 -8.23 23.03 12.11
C ASN A 31 -8.54 23.38 13.57
N GLY A 32 -7.86 22.72 14.51
CA GLY A 32 -7.92 23.07 15.94
C GLY A 32 -7.45 24.50 16.27
N ARG A 33 -6.77 25.17 15.34
CA ARG A 33 -6.36 26.60 15.45
C ARG A 33 -7.29 27.55 14.72
N GLY A 34 -8.45 27.08 14.25
CA GLY A 34 -9.49 27.90 13.60
C GLY A 34 -9.37 28.00 12.08
N VAL A 35 -8.43 27.28 11.44
CA VAL A 35 -8.36 27.22 9.98
C VAL A 35 -9.47 26.31 9.44
N LYS A 36 -10.30 26.81 8.53
CA LYS A 36 -11.37 26.01 7.93
C LYS A 36 -10.79 25.01 6.94
N ILE A 37 -10.80 23.73 7.32
CA ILE A 37 -10.19 22.64 6.56
C ILE A 37 -11.24 21.61 6.18
N ILE A 38 -11.12 21.10 4.95
CA ILE A 38 -11.71 19.84 4.50
C ILE A 38 -10.57 18.99 3.91
N ALA A 39 -10.57 17.69 4.17
CA ALA A 39 -9.49 16.79 3.79
C ALA A 39 -9.93 15.75 2.74
N ILE A 40 -8.96 15.27 1.96
CA ILE A 40 -9.11 14.16 1.02
C ILE A 40 -7.95 13.17 1.23
N PRO A 41 -8.22 11.89 1.57
CA PRO A 41 -7.18 10.93 1.89
C PRO A 41 -6.46 10.47 0.62
N LYS A 42 -5.15 10.73 0.54
CA LYS A 42 -4.30 10.39 -0.61
C LYS A 42 -3.02 9.68 -0.18
N THR A 43 -3.02 8.36 -0.29
CA THR A 43 -1.86 7.48 -0.06
C THR A 43 -2.04 6.22 -0.90
N MET A 44 -0.95 5.73 -1.47
CA MET A 44 -0.97 4.46 -2.21
C MET A 44 -0.89 3.25 -1.28
N ASP A 45 -0.60 3.46 0.00
CA ASP A 45 -0.49 2.42 1.02
C ASP A 45 -1.86 2.08 1.64
N ASN A 46 -2.89 2.89 1.34
CA ASN A 46 -4.27 2.78 1.81
C ASN A 46 -4.43 2.70 3.34
N ASP A 47 -3.55 3.39 4.05
CA ASP A 47 -3.34 3.29 5.49
C ASP A 47 -3.94 4.44 6.29
N VAL A 48 -4.68 5.36 5.66
CA VAL A 48 -5.42 6.39 6.40
C VAL A 48 -6.58 5.75 7.16
N ARG A 49 -6.75 6.15 8.43
CA ARG A 49 -7.87 5.74 9.29
C ARG A 49 -9.19 6.40 8.91
N ASN A 50 -10.29 5.85 9.42
CA ASN A 50 -11.66 6.32 9.19
C ASN A 50 -12.14 6.20 7.72
N THR A 51 -11.37 5.58 6.83
CA THR A 51 -11.76 5.31 5.44
C THR A 51 -11.32 3.91 5.02
N GLU A 52 -12.07 3.28 4.13
CA GLU A 52 -11.70 2.01 3.49
C GLU A 52 -10.73 2.21 2.33
N TYR A 53 -10.67 3.44 1.79
CA TYR A 53 -10.02 3.77 0.54
C TYR A 53 -9.33 5.14 0.55
N CYS A 54 -8.15 5.17 -0.06
CA CYS A 54 -7.36 6.37 -0.32
C CYS A 54 -7.08 6.51 -1.81
N ILE A 55 -7.16 7.72 -2.34
CA ILE A 55 -6.89 7.95 -3.76
C ILE A 55 -5.41 7.66 -4.09
N GLY A 56 -5.20 6.96 -5.20
CA GLY A 56 -3.92 6.41 -5.66
C GLY A 56 -3.76 4.91 -5.39
N PHE A 57 -4.61 4.30 -4.55
CA PHE A 57 -4.47 2.90 -4.15
C PHE A 57 -4.79 1.91 -5.28
N SER A 58 -5.93 2.05 -5.96
CA SER A 58 -6.29 1.15 -7.05
C SER A 58 -5.29 1.26 -8.21
N THR A 59 -4.85 2.48 -8.54
CA THR A 59 -3.86 2.70 -9.59
C THR A 59 -2.56 1.99 -9.27
N ALA A 60 -2.09 2.04 -8.01
CA ALA A 60 -0.89 1.32 -7.60
C ALA A 60 -1.04 -0.20 -7.78
N ILE A 61 -2.18 -0.78 -7.42
CA ILE A 61 -2.46 -2.22 -7.62
C ILE A 61 -2.49 -2.57 -9.11
N THR A 62 -3.19 -1.77 -9.92
CA THR A 62 -3.29 -1.95 -11.38
C THR A 62 -1.91 -1.94 -12.01
N ARG A 63 -1.08 -0.93 -11.69
CA ARG A 63 0.28 -0.81 -12.23
C ARG A 63 1.20 -1.94 -11.77
N ALA A 64 1.12 -2.34 -10.51
CA ALA A 64 1.91 -3.47 -10.01
C ALA A 64 1.53 -4.76 -10.74
N SER A 65 0.23 -5.00 -10.93
CA SER A 65 -0.28 -6.17 -11.65
C SER A 65 0.21 -6.19 -13.11
N ASP A 66 0.14 -5.05 -13.80
CA ASP A 66 0.65 -4.89 -15.17
C ASP A 66 2.17 -5.16 -15.26
N ALA A 67 2.95 -4.63 -14.30
CA ALA A 67 4.40 -4.84 -14.25
C ALA A 67 4.76 -6.31 -14.00
N ILE A 68 4.10 -6.96 -13.04
CA ILE A 68 4.28 -8.38 -12.73
C ILE A 68 3.95 -9.24 -13.95
N GLN A 69 2.82 -8.96 -14.61
CA GLN A 69 2.39 -9.71 -15.78
C GLN A 69 3.35 -9.55 -16.96
N ARG A 70 3.89 -8.35 -17.18
CA ARG A 70 4.92 -8.11 -18.22
C ARG A 70 6.23 -8.84 -17.94
N GLN A 71 6.64 -8.94 -16.69
CA GLN A 71 7.88 -9.61 -16.29
C GLN A 71 7.74 -11.13 -16.14
N ARG A 72 6.50 -11.65 -16.03
CA ARG A 72 6.22 -13.08 -15.85
C ARG A 72 6.86 -13.95 -16.94
N THR A 73 6.85 -13.51 -18.19
CA THR A 73 7.47 -14.24 -19.30
C THR A 73 8.99 -14.30 -19.16
N THR A 74 9.64 -13.20 -18.77
CA THR A 74 11.09 -13.14 -18.51
C THR A 74 11.48 -14.03 -17.33
N VAL A 75 10.70 -14.01 -16.24
CA VAL A 75 10.96 -14.88 -15.09
C VAL A 75 10.80 -16.37 -15.48
N GLY A 76 9.77 -16.68 -16.27
CA GLY A 76 9.52 -18.02 -16.77
C GLY A 76 10.59 -18.55 -17.74
N SER A 77 11.06 -17.72 -18.68
CA SER A 77 12.08 -18.14 -19.67
C SER A 77 13.45 -18.44 -19.05
N HIS A 78 13.71 -17.89 -17.86
CA HIS A 78 14.93 -18.17 -17.11
C HIS A 78 14.73 -19.17 -15.96
N GLU A 79 13.51 -19.68 -15.78
CA GLU A 79 13.14 -20.59 -14.69
C GLU A 79 13.55 -20.04 -13.32
N ARG A 80 13.20 -18.79 -12.99
CA ARG A 80 13.64 -18.11 -11.76
C ARG A 80 12.52 -17.87 -10.77
N ILE A 81 12.87 -17.48 -9.55
CA ILE A 81 11.92 -16.89 -8.60
C ILE A 81 11.90 -15.37 -8.81
N GLY A 82 10.74 -14.84 -9.17
CA GLY A 82 10.53 -13.40 -9.34
C GLY A 82 10.07 -12.75 -8.03
N ILE A 83 10.81 -11.75 -7.56
CA ILE A 83 10.54 -11.00 -6.33
C ILE A 83 10.18 -9.56 -6.70
N PHE A 84 8.96 -9.14 -6.38
CA PHE A 84 8.46 -7.81 -6.71
C PHE A 84 8.30 -6.97 -5.43
N ARG A 85 9.14 -5.96 -5.27
CA ARG A 85 9.05 -5.03 -4.12
C ARG A 85 8.03 -3.93 -4.40
N VAL A 86 7.13 -3.70 -3.46
CA VAL A 86 6.11 -2.63 -3.50
C VAL A 86 6.16 -1.79 -2.23
N PHE A 87 5.48 -0.63 -2.24
CA PHE A 87 5.30 0.20 -1.04
C PHE A 87 4.40 -0.48 0.02
N GLY A 88 4.39 0.10 1.22
CA GLY A 88 3.68 -0.42 2.37
C GLY A 88 4.59 -0.61 3.59
N ARG A 89 5.38 0.40 3.96
CA ARG A 89 6.30 0.33 5.10
C ARG A 89 5.60 -0.14 6.37
N ASP A 90 4.47 0.48 6.63
CA ASP A 90 3.71 0.29 7.86
C ASP A 90 2.52 -0.63 7.64
N ALA A 91 1.87 -0.58 6.49
CA ALA A 91 0.67 -1.37 6.21
C ALA A 91 0.83 -2.17 4.91
N GLY A 92 0.35 -3.41 4.92
CA GLY A 92 0.51 -4.34 3.81
C GLY A 92 -0.56 -4.31 2.74
N PHE A 93 -1.45 -3.30 2.71
CA PHE A 93 -2.59 -3.29 1.79
C PHE A 93 -2.14 -3.40 0.32
N THR A 94 -1.14 -2.62 -0.10
CA THR A 94 -0.66 -2.66 -1.49
C THR A 94 -0.13 -4.06 -1.85
N ALA A 95 0.74 -4.64 -1.02
CA ALA A 95 1.27 -5.98 -1.24
C ALA A 95 0.17 -7.06 -1.24
N LEU A 96 -0.77 -7.00 -0.29
CA LEU A 96 -1.87 -7.96 -0.18
C LEU A 96 -2.79 -7.90 -1.39
N TYR A 97 -3.20 -6.71 -1.84
CA TYR A 97 -4.14 -6.55 -2.94
C TYR A 97 -3.49 -6.81 -4.30
N THR A 98 -2.22 -6.42 -4.49
CA THR A 98 -1.45 -6.85 -5.66
C THR A 98 -1.37 -8.37 -5.72
N ALA A 99 -1.06 -9.04 -4.61
CA ALA A 99 -1.05 -10.51 -4.57
C ALA A 99 -2.43 -11.12 -4.79
N TYR A 100 -3.50 -10.47 -4.32
CA TYR A 100 -4.88 -10.90 -4.53
C TYR A 100 -5.23 -10.86 -6.02
N ALA A 101 -4.95 -9.73 -6.69
CA ALA A 101 -5.25 -9.52 -8.10
C ALA A 101 -4.41 -10.43 -9.02
N THR A 102 -3.18 -10.75 -8.62
CA THR A 102 -2.26 -11.59 -9.41
C THR A 102 -2.23 -13.07 -9.00
N SER A 103 -2.95 -13.43 -7.93
CA SER A 103 -3.02 -14.80 -7.37
C SER A 103 -1.65 -15.39 -6.97
N ILE A 104 -0.74 -14.56 -6.46
CA ILE A 104 0.61 -14.97 -6.03
C ILE A 104 0.80 -14.83 -4.52
N ARG A 105 1.99 -15.19 -4.01
CA ARG A 105 2.36 -15.03 -2.60
C ARG A 105 2.68 -13.59 -2.27
N CYS A 106 2.50 -13.21 -1.00
CA CYS A 106 3.03 -11.96 -0.49
C CYS A 106 3.58 -12.07 0.93
N ALA A 107 4.53 -11.20 1.26
CA ALA A 107 4.89 -10.86 2.62
C ALA A 107 4.48 -9.42 2.93
N ILE A 108 3.90 -9.22 4.12
CA ILE A 108 3.33 -7.96 4.59
C ILE A 108 4.03 -7.53 5.89
N PRO A 109 4.07 -6.22 6.22
CA PRO A 109 4.73 -5.74 7.44
C PRO A 109 4.02 -6.22 8.74
N GLU A 110 2.73 -6.53 8.68
CA GLU A 110 1.95 -6.95 9.86
C GLU A 110 2.27 -8.38 10.33
N TYR A 111 2.94 -9.19 9.52
CA TYR A 111 3.24 -10.58 9.86
C TYR A 111 4.67 -10.96 9.49
N LYS A 112 5.46 -11.31 10.52
CA LYS A 112 6.82 -11.85 10.33
C LYS A 112 6.74 -13.26 9.81
N VAL A 113 7.15 -13.46 8.55
CA VAL A 113 7.12 -14.78 7.94
C VAL A 113 8.24 -15.66 8.51
N ASN A 114 7.96 -16.95 8.66
CA ASN A 114 9.02 -17.94 8.82
C ASN A 114 9.71 -18.13 7.47
N LEU A 115 11.00 -17.82 7.43
CA LEU A 115 11.81 -17.76 6.22
C LEU A 115 11.94 -19.12 5.53
N ASP A 116 12.24 -20.19 6.29
CA ASP A 116 12.36 -21.55 5.76
C ASP A 116 11.07 -22.01 5.09
N LYS A 117 9.95 -21.81 5.79
CA LYS A 117 8.62 -22.11 5.25
C LYS A 117 8.33 -21.31 3.98
N LEU A 118 8.67 -20.03 3.94
CA LEU A 118 8.42 -19.18 2.77
C LEU A 118 9.22 -19.68 1.56
N ILE A 119 10.50 -19.97 1.74
CA ILE A 119 11.36 -20.50 0.68
C ILE A 119 10.82 -21.83 0.18
N GLN A 120 10.50 -22.77 1.08
CA GLN A 120 9.95 -24.08 0.68
C GLN A 120 8.66 -23.93 -0.14
N LEU A 121 7.76 -23.06 0.30
CA LEU A 121 6.51 -22.78 -0.39
C LEU A 121 6.72 -22.18 -1.79
N LEU A 122 7.78 -21.40 -2.01
CA LEU A 122 8.14 -20.87 -3.32
C LEU A 122 8.77 -21.93 -4.22
N LEU A 123 9.63 -22.80 -3.68
CA LEU A 123 10.18 -23.95 -4.42
C LEU A 123 9.06 -24.89 -4.87
N ASP A 124 8.11 -25.18 -4.00
CA ASP A 124 6.96 -26.03 -4.34
C ASP A 124 6.09 -25.38 -5.44
N ASP A 125 5.92 -24.06 -5.42
CA ASP A 125 5.20 -23.36 -6.48
C ASP A 125 5.96 -23.40 -7.79
N LYS A 126 7.27 -23.21 -7.74
CA LYS A 126 8.18 -23.25 -8.88
C LYS A 126 8.12 -24.63 -9.56
N HIS A 127 8.29 -25.70 -8.80
CA HIS A 127 8.25 -27.08 -9.33
C HIS A 127 6.89 -27.48 -9.91
N ARG A 128 5.79 -26.94 -9.36
CA ARG A 128 4.43 -27.22 -9.87
C ARG A 128 4.06 -26.39 -11.10
N ASN A 129 4.83 -25.36 -11.40
CA ASN A 129 4.61 -24.52 -12.57
C ASN A 129 5.25 -25.18 -13.80
N PRO A 130 4.52 -25.42 -14.91
CA PRO A 130 5.08 -26.02 -16.12
C PRO A 130 6.27 -25.27 -16.71
N SER A 131 6.38 -23.96 -16.46
CA SER A 131 7.52 -23.13 -16.87
C SER A 131 8.56 -22.94 -15.76
N ASN A 132 8.53 -23.79 -14.73
CA ASN A 132 9.49 -23.87 -13.64
C ASN A 132 9.84 -22.51 -12.97
N TYR A 133 8.84 -21.70 -12.64
CA TYR A 133 9.03 -20.40 -11.98
C TYR A 133 8.01 -20.13 -10.87
N ALA A 134 8.38 -19.28 -9.91
CA ALA A 134 7.48 -18.79 -8.87
C ALA A 134 7.58 -17.26 -8.76
N LEU A 135 6.54 -16.62 -8.24
CA LEU A 135 6.48 -15.17 -8.06
C LEU A 135 6.01 -14.82 -6.64
N ILE A 136 6.54 -13.73 -6.11
CA ILE A 136 6.16 -13.19 -4.79
C ILE A 136 6.18 -11.66 -4.80
N VAL A 137 5.20 -11.07 -4.11
CA VAL A 137 5.20 -9.64 -3.78
C VAL A 137 5.77 -9.44 -2.37
N LEU A 138 6.70 -8.51 -2.20
CA LEU A 138 7.19 -8.12 -0.89
C LEU A 138 6.83 -6.66 -0.65
N SER A 139 6.13 -6.39 0.45
CA SER A 139 6.09 -5.02 0.96
C SER A 139 7.50 -4.58 1.36
N GLU A 140 7.84 -3.30 1.17
CA GLU A 140 9.10 -2.75 1.63
C GLU A 140 9.31 -2.83 3.15
N GLY A 141 8.21 -2.89 3.90
CA GLY A 141 8.22 -3.09 5.35
C GLY A 141 8.13 -4.55 5.78
N ALA A 142 8.13 -5.51 4.84
CA ALA A 142 8.08 -6.91 5.20
C ALA A 142 9.34 -7.33 5.99
N GLU A 143 9.15 -8.23 6.94
CA GLU A 143 10.23 -8.82 7.71
C GLU A 143 10.01 -10.34 7.84
N TRP A 144 11.08 -11.08 8.11
CA TRP A 144 11.00 -12.47 8.53
C TRP A 144 11.58 -12.66 9.93
N GLU A 145 11.30 -13.81 10.53
CA GLU A 145 11.83 -14.17 11.85
C GLU A 145 13.37 -14.10 11.84
N GLY A 146 13.94 -13.29 12.74
CA GLY A 146 15.40 -13.08 12.82
C GLY A 146 15.97 -12.13 11.76
N TYR A 147 15.14 -11.48 10.94
CA TYR A 147 15.59 -10.47 9.99
C TYR A 147 16.31 -9.32 10.70
N LYS A 148 17.48 -8.97 10.17
CA LYS A 148 18.24 -7.77 10.56
C LYS A 148 18.53 -7.01 9.28
N VAL A 149 18.21 -5.71 9.30
CA VAL A 149 18.54 -4.83 8.18
C VAL A 149 20.05 -4.87 7.97
N GLN A 150 20.46 -5.32 6.79
CA GLN A 150 21.86 -5.39 6.44
C GLN A 150 22.29 -4.04 5.85
N GLU A 151 23.41 -3.52 6.37
CA GLU A 151 24.02 -2.28 5.92
C GLU A 151 25.25 -2.59 5.07
N PHE A 152 25.34 -1.96 3.90
CA PHE A 152 26.39 -2.12 2.92
C PHE A 152 26.98 -0.77 2.51
N GLY A 153 28.24 -0.81 2.07
CA GLY A 153 28.97 0.34 1.59
C GLY A 153 29.55 1.24 2.68
N GLU A 154 30.32 2.22 2.24
CA GLU A 154 30.87 3.27 3.10
C GLU A 154 29.74 4.17 3.64
N PRO A 155 29.83 4.63 4.90
CA PRO A 155 28.91 5.62 5.44
C PRO A 155 28.95 6.91 4.61
N ASP A 156 27.79 7.52 4.38
CA ASP A 156 27.71 8.84 3.79
C ASP A 156 28.29 9.93 4.72
N ALA A 157 28.30 11.18 4.26
CA ALA A 157 28.83 12.32 5.02
C ALA A 157 28.14 12.56 6.39
N TYR A 158 27.04 11.86 6.68
CA TYR A 158 26.28 11.94 7.93
C TYR A 158 26.36 10.63 8.74
N GLY A 159 27.17 9.66 8.32
CA GLY A 159 27.37 8.39 9.02
C GLY A 159 26.38 7.29 8.64
N HIS A 160 25.50 7.50 7.66
CA HIS A 160 24.52 6.49 7.25
C HIS A 160 25.08 5.55 6.18
N ARG A 161 25.02 4.23 6.42
CA ARG A 161 25.35 3.21 5.42
C ARG A 161 24.13 2.87 4.55
N ARG A 162 24.36 2.42 3.32
CA ARG A 162 23.27 2.02 2.42
C ARG A 162 22.65 0.72 2.93
N LYS A 163 21.36 0.74 3.23
CA LYS A 163 20.63 -0.45 3.67
C LYS A 163 20.21 -1.28 2.45
N ALA A 164 20.48 -2.57 2.45
CA ALA A 164 19.92 -3.45 1.43
C ALA A 164 18.39 -3.45 1.53
N SER A 165 17.71 -3.44 0.38
CA SER A 165 16.25 -3.60 0.38
C SER A 165 15.90 -4.99 0.88
N VAL A 166 14.72 -5.13 1.50
CA VAL A 166 14.21 -6.44 1.94
C VAL A 166 14.16 -7.46 0.79
N ALA A 167 13.92 -7.01 -0.44
CA ALA A 167 13.83 -7.87 -1.60
C ALA A 167 15.21 -8.43 -2.02
N GLU A 168 16.25 -7.61 -1.97
CA GLU A 168 17.63 -8.06 -2.23
C GLU A 168 18.11 -9.01 -1.13
N ALA A 169 17.87 -8.67 0.14
CA ALA A 169 18.21 -9.54 1.26
C ALA A 169 17.48 -10.90 1.20
N PHE A 170 16.24 -10.92 0.72
CA PHE A 170 15.49 -12.16 0.52
C PHE A 170 16.00 -12.98 -0.67
N ALA A 171 16.38 -12.32 -1.76
CA ALA A 171 17.01 -12.95 -2.93
C ALA A 171 18.32 -13.65 -2.55
N ASP A 172 19.20 -12.95 -1.82
CA ASP A 172 20.47 -13.51 -1.32
C ASP A 172 20.23 -14.76 -0.47
N GLU A 173 19.18 -14.72 0.35
CA GLU A 173 18.87 -15.83 1.25
C GLU A 173 18.30 -17.06 0.53
N ILE A 174 17.49 -16.87 -0.51
CA ILE A 174 17.08 -17.94 -1.43
C ILE A 174 18.33 -18.57 -2.05
N LYS A 175 19.19 -17.74 -2.68
CA LYS A 175 20.39 -18.23 -3.36
C LYS A 175 21.32 -18.98 -2.40
N ARG A 176 21.55 -18.44 -1.20
CA ARG A 176 22.42 -19.05 -0.18
C ARG A 176 21.89 -20.39 0.31
N ARG A 177 20.57 -20.53 0.51
CA ARG A 177 19.98 -21.76 1.06
C ARG A 177 19.68 -22.82 0.02
N THR A 178 19.37 -22.43 -1.22
CA THR A 178 18.83 -23.36 -2.23
C THR A 178 19.62 -23.40 -3.52
N GLY A 179 20.46 -22.38 -3.79
CA GLY A 179 21.14 -22.21 -5.08
C GLY A 179 20.23 -21.70 -6.21
N GLU A 180 18.96 -21.41 -5.94
CA GLU A 180 18.04 -20.87 -6.94
C GLU A 180 18.38 -19.42 -7.28
N GLU A 181 18.35 -19.11 -8.58
CA GLU A 181 18.53 -17.74 -9.06
C GLU A 181 17.20 -16.97 -9.00
N THR A 182 17.29 -15.69 -8.67
CA THR A 182 16.13 -14.80 -8.51
C THR A 182 16.19 -13.64 -9.49
N ILE A 183 15.03 -13.03 -9.76
CA ILE A 183 14.94 -11.72 -10.39
C ILE A 183 14.23 -10.79 -9.42
N VAL A 184 14.92 -9.76 -8.95
CA VAL A 184 14.34 -8.71 -8.11
C VAL A 184 13.87 -7.56 -9.00
N SER A 185 12.62 -7.15 -8.83
CA SER A 185 12.06 -5.96 -9.46
C SER A 185 11.50 -5.03 -8.40
N ASP A 186 12.08 -3.84 -8.32
CA ASP A 186 11.62 -2.79 -7.42
C ASP A 186 10.61 -1.90 -8.13
N LEU A 187 9.32 -2.08 -7.81
CA LEU A 187 8.24 -1.38 -8.49
C LEU A 187 7.92 -0.03 -7.85
N THR A 188 8.54 0.30 -6.71
CA THR A 188 8.15 1.45 -5.88
C THR A 188 7.88 2.72 -6.69
N TYR A 189 8.86 3.24 -7.44
CA TYR A 189 8.66 4.48 -8.21
C TYR A 189 7.64 4.38 -9.34
N ASP A 190 7.48 3.20 -9.95
CA ASP A 190 6.54 3.01 -11.06
C ASP A 190 5.09 3.14 -10.58
N LEU A 191 4.79 2.67 -9.38
CA LEU A 191 3.43 2.62 -8.82
C LEU A 191 2.84 4.01 -8.48
N ARG A 192 3.68 5.06 -8.45
CA ARG A 192 3.28 6.43 -8.07
C ARG A 192 3.30 7.41 -9.24
N SER A 193 3.37 6.90 -10.46
CA SER A 193 3.50 7.70 -11.69
C SER A 193 2.46 7.30 -12.75
N GLY A 194 2.20 8.20 -13.69
CA GLY A 194 1.25 7.98 -14.79
C GLY A 194 -0.21 8.30 -14.44
N ASP A 195 -1.10 7.94 -15.36
CA ASP A 195 -2.52 8.25 -15.26
C ASP A 195 -3.26 7.33 -14.27
N PRO A 196 -4.20 7.88 -13.48
CA PRO A 196 -5.01 7.09 -12.58
C PRO A 196 -5.96 6.17 -13.33
N ASP A 197 -6.25 5.02 -12.72
CA ASP A 197 -7.23 4.07 -13.25
C ASP A 197 -8.68 4.55 -13.06
N PHE A 198 -9.63 3.74 -13.52
CA PHE A 198 -11.05 4.08 -13.45
C PHE A 198 -11.55 4.31 -12.02
N ILE A 199 -11.19 3.43 -11.08
CA ILE A 199 -11.67 3.50 -9.69
C ILE A 199 -11.10 4.74 -9.01
N ASP A 200 -9.81 5.00 -9.18
CA ASP A 200 -9.17 6.18 -8.61
C ASP A 200 -9.75 7.48 -9.18
N LYS A 201 -10.02 7.54 -10.50
CA LYS A 201 -10.68 8.69 -11.12
C LYS A 201 -12.07 8.91 -10.56
N LEU A 202 -12.88 7.85 -10.49
CA LEU A 202 -14.25 7.90 -9.97
C LEU A 202 -14.25 8.42 -8.53
N VAL A 203 -13.50 7.77 -7.64
CA VAL A 203 -13.46 8.11 -6.22
C VAL A 203 -12.86 9.50 -6.00
N ALA A 204 -11.77 9.87 -6.69
CA ALA A 204 -11.16 11.20 -6.54
C ALA A 204 -12.09 12.33 -6.99
N LEU A 205 -12.80 12.16 -8.10
CA LEU A 205 -13.79 13.14 -8.57
C LEU A 205 -14.96 13.26 -7.59
N THR A 206 -15.46 12.14 -7.07
CA THR A 206 -16.55 12.17 -6.08
C THR A 206 -16.09 12.81 -4.77
N PHE A 207 -14.93 12.42 -4.23
CA PHE A 207 -14.35 13.02 -3.01
C PHE A 207 -14.10 14.52 -3.16
N GLY A 208 -13.65 14.97 -4.33
CA GLY A 208 -13.44 16.39 -4.62
C GLY A 208 -14.74 17.20 -4.62
N ASN A 209 -15.80 16.68 -5.24
CA ASN A 209 -17.11 17.33 -5.23
C ASN A 209 -17.73 17.33 -3.84
N MET A 210 -17.67 16.22 -3.10
CA MET A 210 -18.14 16.17 -1.71
C MET A 210 -17.42 17.17 -0.81
N ALA A 211 -16.10 17.33 -1.00
CA ALA A 211 -15.33 18.32 -0.26
C ALA A 211 -15.79 19.75 -0.58
N TYR A 212 -16.13 20.01 -1.84
CA TYR A 212 -16.67 21.30 -2.27
C TYR A 212 -18.08 21.56 -1.71
N ASP A 213 -18.96 20.57 -1.75
CA ASP A 213 -20.30 20.66 -1.16
C ASP A 213 -20.23 20.94 0.35
N ALA A 214 -19.33 20.26 1.07
CA ALA A 214 -19.09 20.51 2.49
C ALA A 214 -18.65 21.96 2.78
N ILE A 215 -17.83 22.55 1.90
CA ILE A 215 -17.43 23.96 2.00
C ILE A 215 -18.63 24.90 1.82
N LEU A 216 -19.50 24.62 0.84
CA LEU A 216 -20.71 25.43 0.61
C LEU A 216 -21.68 25.35 1.79
N GLU A 217 -21.73 24.21 2.46
CA GLU A 217 -22.48 24.00 3.70
C GLU A 217 -21.81 24.61 4.95
N GLY A 218 -20.63 25.23 4.81
CA GLY A 218 -19.90 25.85 5.90
C GLY A 218 -19.26 24.87 6.88
N LYS A 219 -19.10 23.60 6.49
CA LYS A 219 -18.50 22.54 7.32
C LYS A 219 -16.98 22.68 7.38
N THR A 220 -16.38 22.10 8.43
CA THR A 220 -14.93 22.04 8.60
C THR A 220 -14.52 20.87 9.50
N GLY A 221 -13.25 20.47 9.46
CA GLY A 221 -12.71 19.38 10.29
C GLY A 221 -13.10 17.99 9.79
N LEU A 222 -13.55 17.89 8.54
CA LEU A 222 -14.03 16.65 7.93
C LEU A 222 -13.14 16.20 6.77
N MET A 223 -13.22 14.92 6.46
CA MET A 223 -12.50 14.24 5.39
C MET A 223 -13.48 13.40 4.56
N SER A 224 -13.38 13.47 3.23
CA SER A 224 -14.10 12.55 2.35
C SER A 224 -13.61 11.12 2.57
N ALA A 225 -14.51 10.16 2.71
CA ALA A 225 -14.18 8.77 3.01
C ALA A 225 -15.11 7.78 2.34
N LEU A 226 -14.68 6.51 2.32
CA LEU A 226 -15.57 5.37 2.11
C LEU A 226 -15.76 4.62 3.42
N VAL A 227 -17.01 4.40 3.79
CA VAL A 227 -17.43 3.67 5.01
C VAL A 227 -18.53 2.69 4.62
N GLU A 228 -18.31 1.41 4.89
CA GLU A 228 -19.18 0.30 4.49
C GLU A 228 -19.53 0.32 2.98
N GLY A 229 -18.53 0.65 2.15
CA GLY A 229 -18.69 0.76 0.70
C GLY A 229 -19.52 1.96 0.23
N ARG A 230 -19.78 2.94 1.09
CA ARG A 230 -20.56 4.15 0.78
C ARG A 230 -19.71 5.40 0.99
N TYR A 231 -20.01 6.44 0.22
CA TYR A 231 -19.39 7.76 0.37
C TYR A 231 -19.90 8.45 1.63
N ASP A 232 -18.99 8.99 2.43
CA ASP A 232 -19.31 9.74 3.65
C ASP A 232 -18.30 10.86 3.94
N LEU A 233 -18.62 11.73 4.90
CA LEU A 233 -17.71 12.70 5.50
C LEU A 233 -17.44 12.30 6.95
N VAL A 234 -16.19 11.98 7.25
CA VAL A 234 -15.74 11.54 8.58
C VAL A 234 -14.84 12.60 9.21
N PRO A 235 -14.64 12.61 10.54
CA PRO A 235 -13.61 13.44 11.15
C PRO A 235 -12.22 13.14 10.58
N ILE A 236 -11.39 14.17 10.44
CA ILE A 236 -9.96 13.98 10.14
C ILE A 236 -9.36 13.09 11.24
N PRO A 237 -8.65 12.00 10.89
CA PRO A 237 -8.18 11.03 11.88
C PRO A 237 -7.11 11.65 12.80
N ASP A 238 -7.14 11.27 14.09
CA ASP A 238 -6.08 11.64 15.03
C ASP A 238 -4.78 10.92 14.65
N ALA A 239 -3.75 11.71 14.32
CA ALA A 239 -2.43 11.22 13.95
C ALA A 239 -1.78 10.33 15.02
N LYS A 240 -2.17 10.45 16.30
CA LYS A 240 -1.66 9.59 17.38
C LYS A 240 -2.07 8.13 17.25
N LEU A 241 -3.13 7.84 16.51
CA LEU A 241 -3.57 6.46 16.27
C LEU A 241 -2.65 5.71 15.29
N GLY A 242 -1.78 6.45 14.58
CA GLY A 242 -0.90 5.91 13.56
C GLY A 242 -1.66 5.35 12.35
N PRO A 243 -0.92 4.73 11.40
CA PRO A 243 -1.52 4.19 10.20
C PRO A 243 -2.46 3.03 10.52
N ARG A 244 -3.52 2.91 9.74
CA ARG A 244 -4.40 1.76 9.70
C ARG A 244 -3.61 0.55 9.21
N LYS A 245 -3.80 -0.60 9.86
CA LYS A 245 -3.10 -1.85 9.55
C LYS A 245 -4.09 -2.89 9.02
N LEU A 246 -3.58 -3.88 8.28
CA LEU A 246 -4.37 -5.05 7.92
C LEU A 246 -4.76 -5.85 9.17
N ASP A 247 -6.00 -6.34 9.19
CA ASP A 247 -6.37 -7.42 10.09
C ASP A 247 -5.87 -8.75 9.52
N VAL A 248 -4.74 -9.22 10.05
CA VAL A 248 -4.09 -10.46 9.61
C VAL A 248 -5.07 -11.65 9.65
N ALA A 249 -5.89 -11.75 10.70
CA ALA A 249 -6.76 -12.90 10.91
C ALA A 249 -7.83 -13.06 9.82
N SER A 250 -8.35 -11.94 9.29
CA SER A 250 -9.40 -11.96 8.26
C SER A 250 -8.88 -11.78 6.83
N ALA A 251 -7.68 -11.20 6.66
CA ALA A 251 -7.16 -10.82 5.36
C ALA A 251 -6.03 -11.73 4.84
N TYR A 252 -5.21 -12.32 5.72
CA TYR A 252 -3.96 -12.97 5.33
C TYR A 252 -3.84 -14.40 5.85
N ASN A 253 -3.49 -15.32 4.95
CA ASN A 253 -3.25 -16.72 5.30
C ASN A 253 -1.80 -16.89 5.74
N THR A 254 -1.57 -16.99 7.05
CA THR A 254 -0.24 -17.17 7.66
C THR A 254 0.38 -18.54 7.36
N GLU A 255 -0.41 -19.52 6.92
CA GLU A 255 0.08 -20.84 6.53
C GLU A 255 0.61 -20.87 5.10
N ARG A 256 0.05 -20.05 4.21
CA ARG A 256 0.39 -20.03 2.78
C ARG A 256 1.03 -18.72 2.33
N TYR A 257 1.12 -17.72 3.18
CA TYR A 257 1.65 -16.39 2.84
C TYR A 257 0.97 -15.81 1.59
N ARG A 258 -0.36 -15.80 1.62
CA ARG A 258 -1.24 -15.35 0.53
C ARG A 258 -2.47 -14.67 1.11
N PRO A 259 -3.19 -13.84 0.34
CA PRO A 259 -4.48 -13.35 0.78
C PRO A 259 -5.47 -14.48 1.08
N LEU A 260 -6.36 -14.26 2.04
CA LEU A 260 -7.51 -15.12 2.27
C LEU A 260 -8.59 -14.82 1.23
N TYR A 261 -9.05 -15.85 0.51
CA TYR A 261 -10.06 -15.73 -0.56
C TYR A 261 -11.48 -16.11 -0.10
N SER A 262 -11.62 -16.78 1.04
CA SER A 262 -12.91 -17.22 1.59
C SER A 262 -13.58 -16.17 2.48
N ASN A 263 -14.83 -16.42 2.88
CA ASN A 263 -15.57 -15.67 3.89
C ASN A 263 -15.72 -14.16 3.61
N LYS A 264 -15.99 -13.78 2.36
CA LYS A 264 -16.11 -12.37 1.93
C LYS A 264 -17.53 -11.81 1.94
N ARG A 265 -18.55 -12.63 2.21
CA ARG A 265 -19.95 -12.20 2.22
C ARG A 265 -20.16 -11.11 3.28
N GLY A 266 -20.72 -9.98 2.87
CA GLY A 266 -21.01 -8.85 3.76
C GLY A 266 -19.84 -7.89 3.99
N LEU A 267 -18.70 -8.10 3.33
CA LEU A 267 -17.62 -7.11 3.32
C LEU A 267 -17.89 -6.03 2.26
N PRO A 268 -17.40 -4.80 2.48
CA PRO A 268 -17.39 -3.78 1.44
C PRO A 268 -16.50 -4.20 0.26
N ILE A 269 -16.64 -3.50 -0.87
CA ILE A 269 -15.96 -3.85 -2.13
C ILE A 269 -14.43 -3.88 -1.98
N PHE A 270 -13.88 -3.04 -1.11
CA PHE A 270 -12.45 -3.00 -0.80
C PHE A 270 -12.07 -3.97 0.32
N LEU A 271 -12.88 -4.99 0.65
CA LEU A 271 -12.58 -6.11 1.58
C LEU A 271 -12.01 -5.73 2.97
N ASN A 272 -12.13 -4.47 3.38
CA ASN A 272 -11.61 -3.93 4.62
C ASN A 272 -12.62 -2.91 5.16
N ARG A 273 -12.66 -2.69 6.48
CA ARG A 273 -13.56 -1.71 7.09
C ARG A 273 -12.80 -0.45 7.47
N ALA A 274 -13.53 0.67 7.52
CA ALA A 274 -13.05 1.91 8.10
C ALA A 274 -12.91 1.74 9.62
N PHE A 275 -11.67 1.72 10.12
CA PHE A 275 -11.31 1.71 11.53
C PHE A 275 -10.21 2.77 11.78
#